data_AF-A0A349BQE6-F1
#
_entry.id   AF-A0A349BQE6-F1
#
_cell.length_a   1.000
_cell.length_b   1.000
_cell.length_c   1.000
_cell.angle_alpha   90.00
_cell.angle_beta   90.00
_cell.angle_gamma   90.00
#
_symmetry.space_group_name_H-M   'P 1'
#
loop_
_entity.id
_entity.type
_entity.pdbx_description
1 polymer ?
#
loop_
_entity_poly.entity_id
_entity_poly.type
_entity_poly.pdbx_seq_one_letter_code
_entity_poly.pdbx_strand_id
1 'polypeptide(L)'
;MRELLETREKATNSGVFIWDNDKVASRPAFVSTDMPASTLICGAWSLMWLGIWGSGFVLEINPYDSTGFKTGTIQARILVNLDVAVLHPAAFCKAESIT
;
A
#
# COMPACT_ATOMS: atom_id res chain seq x y z
N MET A 1 -9.99 -7.43 -5.12
CA MET A 1 -9.19 -8.62 -4.78
C MET A 1 -9.65 -9.26 -3.48
N ARG A 2 -9.75 -8.52 -2.38
CA ARG A 2 -10.30 -9.03 -1.10
C ARG A 2 -11.68 -9.68 -1.24
N GLU A 3 -12.64 -8.99 -1.85
CA GLU A 3 -14.00 -9.51 -2.07
C GLU A 3 -14.03 -10.89 -2.78
N LEU A 4 -13.11 -11.11 -3.72
CA LEU A 4 -12.97 -12.39 -4.43
C LEU A 4 -12.41 -13.48 -3.52
N LEU A 5 -11.47 -13.17 -2.62
CA LEU A 5 -10.87 -14.15 -1.71
C LEU A 5 -11.71 -14.43 -0.46
N GLU A 6 -12.59 -13.51 -0.07
CA GLU A 6 -13.58 -13.69 1.00
C GLU A 6 -14.71 -14.65 0.59
N THR A 7 -14.91 -14.87 -0.72
CA THR A 7 -15.92 -15.80 -1.24
C THR A 7 -15.34 -17.15 -1.68
N ARG A 8 -14.02 -17.29 -1.70
CA ARG A 8 -13.33 -18.52 -2.13
C ARG A 8 -13.02 -19.41 -0.93
N GLU A 9 -13.53 -20.64 -0.96
CA GLU A 9 -13.22 -21.62 0.06
C GLU A 9 -11.78 -22.13 -0.06
N LYS A 10 -11.13 -22.33 1.09
CA LYS A 10 -9.78 -22.89 1.19
C LYS A 10 -9.74 -24.39 0.86
N ALA A 11 -10.85 -25.08 1.12
CA ALA A 11 -11.09 -26.48 0.77
C ALA A 11 -12.60 -26.70 0.56
N THR A 12 -12.95 -27.61 -0.35
CA THR A 12 -14.34 -27.89 -0.73
C THR A 12 -15.21 -28.21 0.48
N ASN A 13 -16.35 -27.51 0.63
CA ASN A 13 -17.33 -27.69 1.71
C ASN A 13 -16.75 -27.47 3.12
N SER A 14 -15.67 -26.70 3.25
CA SER A 14 -15.10 -26.40 4.57
C SER A 14 -15.81 -25.25 5.29
N GLY A 15 -16.52 -24.38 4.56
CA GLY A 15 -17.04 -23.12 5.11
C GLY A 15 -15.94 -22.15 5.58
N VAL A 16 -14.67 -22.44 5.26
CA VAL A 16 -13.51 -21.62 5.60
C VAL A 16 -13.00 -20.95 4.33
N PHE A 17 -12.99 -19.63 4.32
CA PHE A 17 -12.57 -18.83 3.18
C PHE A 17 -11.05 -18.57 3.18
N ILE A 18 -10.50 -18.25 2.02
CA ILE A 18 -9.06 -17.96 1.85
C ILE A 18 -8.69 -16.68 2.62
N TRP A 19 -9.55 -15.67 2.54
CA TRP A 19 -9.47 -14.46 3.33
C TRP A 19 -10.56 -14.46 4.38
N ASP A 20 -10.19 -14.43 5.65
CA ASP A 20 -11.12 -14.36 6.77
C ASP A 20 -10.53 -13.45 7.86
N ASN A 21 -11.39 -12.60 8.45
CA ASN A 21 -11.03 -11.69 9.55
C ASN A 21 -9.71 -10.90 9.31
N ASP A 22 -9.61 -10.26 8.15
CA ASP A 22 -8.43 -9.48 7.69
C ASP A 22 -7.11 -10.27 7.65
N LYS A 23 -7.20 -11.59 7.50
CA LYS A 23 -6.06 -12.49 7.42
C LYS A 23 -6.16 -13.44 6.24
N VAL A 24 -5.00 -13.78 5.69
CA VAL A 24 -4.82 -14.86 4.72
C VAL A 24 -3.79 -15.82 5.28
N ALA A 25 -4.12 -17.11 5.33
CA ALA A 25 -3.26 -18.14 5.94
C ALA A 25 -2.79 -17.76 7.36
N SER A 26 -3.69 -17.20 8.17
CA SER A 26 -3.44 -16.74 9.54
C SER A 26 -2.43 -15.58 9.69
N ARG A 27 -2.06 -14.92 8.59
CA ARG A 27 -1.19 -13.73 8.56
C ARG A 27 -2.01 -12.49 8.23
N PRO A 28 -1.69 -11.32 8.82
CA PRO A 28 -2.35 -10.06 8.46
C PRO A 28 -2.27 -9.81 6.96
N ALA A 29 -3.39 -9.40 6.37
CA ALA A 29 -3.48 -9.12 4.95
C ALA A 29 -4.07 -7.73 4.74
N PHE A 30 -3.52 -7.00 3.76
CA PHE A 30 -3.87 -5.61 3.48
C PHE A 30 -4.26 -5.47 2.01
N VAL A 31 -5.10 -4.49 1.72
CA VAL A 31 -5.53 -4.15 0.36
C VAL A 31 -5.09 -2.75 -0.01
N SER A 32 -4.65 -2.57 -1.25
CA SER A 32 -4.39 -1.26 -1.85
C SER A 32 -4.88 -1.25 -3.28
N THR A 33 -5.38 -0.11 -3.74
CA THR A 33 -5.75 0.13 -5.15
C THR A 33 -4.54 0.18 -6.07
N ASP A 34 -3.34 0.40 -5.52
CA ASP A 34 -2.09 0.43 -6.29
C ASP A 34 -1.54 -0.96 -6.60
N MET A 35 -2.11 -2.02 -6.00
CA MET A 35 -1.76 -3.39 -6.37
C MET A 35 -2.42 -3.76 -7.71
N PRO A 36 -1.68 -4.33 -8.68
CA PRO A 36 -2.26 -4.80 -9.92
C PRO A 36 -3.39 -5.81 -9.68
N ALA A 37 -4.35 -5.84 -10.62
CA ALA A 37 -5.46 -6.79 -10.54
C ALA A 37 -4.97 -8.25 -10.43
N SER A 38 -5.72 -9.07 -9.69
CA SER A 38 -5.43 -10.50 -9.48
C SER A 38 -4.00 -10.81 -9.01
N THR A 39 -3.36 -9.86 -8.31
CA THR A 39 -2.00 -9.99 -7.80
C THR A 39 -1.98 -9.93 -6.28
N LEU A 40 -1.16 -10.76 -5.65
CA LEU A 40 -0.87 -10.73 -4.22
C LEU A 40 0.65 -10.73 -4.02
N ILE A 41 1.11 -9.92 -3.08
CA ILE A 41 2.48 -10.00 -2.58
C ILE A 41 2.43 -10.56 -1.16
N CYS A 42 3.09 -11.67 -0.94
CA CYS A 42 3.29 -12.25 0.38
C CYS A 42 4.78 -12.23 0.75
N GLY A 43 5.09 -11.87 1.99
CA GLY A 43 6.47 -11.89 2.45
C GLY A 43 6.63 -11.36 3.87
N ALA A 44 7.88 -11.30 4.30
CA ALA A 44 8.23 -10.77 5.62
C ALA A 44 8.36 -9.23 5.56
N TRP A 45 7.24 -8.52 5.70
CA TRP A 45 7.20 -7.05 5.68
C TRP A 45 8.06 -6.39 6.77
N SER A 46 8.39 -7.11 7.85
CA SER A 46 9.36 -6.67 8.87
C SER A 46 10.80 -6.50 8.35
N LEU A 47 11.12 -7.07 7.18
CA LEU A 47 12.41 -6.94 6.50
C LEU A 47 12.40 -5.84 5.42
N MET A 48 11.30 -5.12 5.29
CA MET A 48 11.20 -3.93 4.45
C MET A 48 11.46 -2.69 5.29
N TRP A 49 12.31 -1.81 4.79
CA TRP A 49 12.67 -0.56 5.45
C TRP A 49 12.08 0.60 4.67
N LEU A 50 11.45 1.51 5.39
CA LEU A 50 11.00 2.80 4.89
C LEU A 50 11.88 3.87 5.54
N GLY A 51 12.81 4.42 4.78
CA GLY A 51 13.63 5.55 5.21
C GLY A 51 12.88 6.84 4.92
N ILE A 52 12.55 7.62 5.94
CA ILE A 52 12.02 8.98 5.77
C ILE A 52 13.15 9.95 6.09
N TRP A 53 13.44 10.86 5.18
CA TRP A 53 14.54 11.80 5.30
C TRP A 53 14.06 13.19 5.70
N GLY A 54 14.92 13.92 6.44
CA GLY A 54 14.60 15.26 6.93
C GLY A 54 13.59 15.25 8.08
N SER A 55 12.74 16.28 8.15
CA SER A 55 11.72 16.43 9.19
C SER A 55 10.42 15.65 8.91
N GLY A 56 10.41 14.81 7.86
CA GLY A 56 9.22 14.08 7.42
C GLY A 56 8.35 14.90 6.48
N PHE A 57 7.12 15.20 6.88
CA PHE A 57 6.19 15.99 6.08
C PHE A 57 6.54 17.47 6.14
N VAL A 58 6.89 18.06 5.00
CA VAL A 58 7.17 19.49 4.87
C VAL A 58 6.02 20.16 4.14
N LEU A 59 5.27 21.00 4.87
CA LEU A 59 4.23 21.85 4.29
C LEU A 59 4.85 23.18 3.85
N GLU A 60 4.73 23.50 2.58
CA GLU A 60 5.17 24.76 2.01
C GLU A 60 3.98 25.50 1.43
N ILE A 61 3.88 26.79 1.76
CA ILE A 61 2.87 27.69 1.21
C ILE A 61 3.60 28.61 0.23
N ASN A 62 3.04 28.82 -0.96
CA ASN A 62 3.61 29.72 -1.95
C ASN A 62 2.94 31.11 -1.86
N PRO A 63 3.58 32.11 -1.23
CA PRO A 63 3.05 33.47 -1.17
C PRO A 63 3.38 34.31 -2.42
N TYR A 64 4.17 33.80 -3.35
CA TYR A 64 4.73 34.57 -4.47
C TYR A 64 4.06 34.29 -5.81
N ASP A 65 2.98 33.49 -5.84
CA ASP A 65 2.29 33.21 -7.10
C ASP A 65 1.65 34.48 -7.69
N SER A 66 2.21 34.94 -8.81
CA SER A 66 1.83 36.19 -9.47
C SER A 66 0.41 36.18 -10.06
N THR A 67 -0.15 35.00 -10.31
CA THR A 67 -1.48 34.84 -10.91
C THR A 67 -2.53 34.51 -9.86
N GLY A 68 -2.32 33.48 -9.05
CA GLY A 68 -3.25 33.04 -8.02
C GLY A 68 -3.43 34.06 -6.90
N PHE A 69 -2.39 34.81 -6.51
CA PHE A 69 -2.51 35.82 -5.45
C PHE A 69 -3.49 36.94 -5.82
N LYS A 70 -3.50 37.37 -7.09
CA LYS A 70 -4.42 38.42 -7.58
C LYS A 70 -5.88 37.97 -7.55
N THR A 71 -6.13 36.67 -7.68
CA THR A 71 -7.47 36.08 -7.66
C THR A 71 -7.85 35.50 -6.30
N GLY A 72 -7.01 35.68 -5.27
CA GLY A 72 -7.27 35.18 -3.91
C GLY A 72 -7.02 33.68 -3.72
N THR A 73 -6.30 33.02 -4.63
CA THR A 73 -5.97 31.60 -4.57
C THR A 73 -4.73 31.37 -3.70
N ILE A 74 -4.83 30.44 -2.74
CA ILE A 74 -3.71 29.99 -1.90
C ILE A 74 -3.18 28.67 -2.46
N GLN A 75 -1.87 28.62 -2.72
CA GLN A 75 -1.18 27.40 -3.14
C GLN A 75 -0.34 26.86 -1.99
N ALA A 76 -0.52 25.58 -1.69
CA ALA A 76 0.29 24.85 -0.74
C ALA A 76 0.68 23.48 -1.30
N ARG A 77 1.83 22.97 -0.87
CA ARG A 77 2.28 21.60 -1.18
C ARG A 77 2.82 20.92 0.06
N ILE A 78 2.67 19.61 0.11
CA ILE A 78 3.30 18.77 1.13
C ILE A 78 4.30 17.86 0.41
N LEU A 79 5.54 17.88 0.89
CA LEU A 79 6.63 17.07 0.36
C LEU A 79 7.07 16.07 1.43
N VAL A 80 7.39 14.85 0.99
CA VAL A 80 8.01 13.82 1.81
C VAL A 80 9.10 13.18 0.99
N ASN A 81 10.32 13.19 1.52
CA ASN A 81 11.44 12.46 0.93
C ASN A 81 11.51 11.09 1.59
N LEU A 82 11.31 10.04 0.80
CA LEU A 82 11.30 8.67 1.31
C LEU A 82 12.00 7.72 0.33
N ASP A 83 12.68 6.73 0.90
CA ASP A 83 13.24 5.59 0.19
C ASP A 83 12.68 4.28 0.75
N VAL A 84 12.54 3.29 -0.10
CA VAL A 84 12.13 1.94 0.28
C VAL A 84 13.25 0.97 -0.04
N ALA A 85 13.63 0.15 0.95
CA ALA A 85 14.63 -0.89 0.79
C ALA A 85 14.06 -2.25 1.22
N VAL A 86 14.35 -3.28 0.41
CA VAL A 86 14.02 -4.68 0.72
C VAL A 86 15.31 -5.39 1.09
N LEU A 87 15.51 -5.68 2.38
CA LEU A 87 16.78 -6.23 2.87
C LEU A 87 17.02 -7.67 2.44
N HIS A 88 15.94 -8.45 2.30
CA HIS A 88 16.01 -9.83 1.85
C HIS A 88 14.94 -10.09 0.78
N PRO A 89 15.23 -9.85 -0.51
CA PRO A 89 14.25 -9.99 -1.57
C PRO A 89 13.63 -11.39 -1.67
N ALA A 90 14.38 -12.44 -1.34
CA ALA A 90 13.90 -13.82 -1.36
C ALA A 90 12.84 -14.13 -0.26
N ALA A 91 12.62 -13.23 0.71
CA ALA A 91 11.52 -13.36 1.66
C ALA A 91 10.16 -12.96 1.07
N PHE A 92 10.12 -12.48 -0.19
CA PHE A 92 8.92 -12.02 -0.85
C PHE A 92 8.59 -12.88 -2.06
N CYS A 93 7.31 -13.14 -2.25
CA CYS A 93 6.76 -13.84 -3.40
C CYS A 93 5.60 -13.02 -3.98
N LYS A 94 5.61 -12.88 -5.30
CA LYS A 94 4.51 -12.30 -6.07
C LYS A 94 3.71 -13.46 -6.66
N ALA A 95 2.45 -13.55 -6.28
CA ALA A 95 1.49 -14.46 -6.89
C ALA A 95 0.61 -13.66 -7.86
N GLU A 96 0.50 -14.15 -9.09
CA GLU A 96 -0.30 -13.56 -10.17
C GLU A 96 -1.40 -14.54 -10.62
N SER A 97 -2.37 -14.06 -11.39
CA SER A 97 -3.53 -14.84 -11.85
C SER A 97 -4.30 -15.51 -10.72
N ILE A 98 -4.49 -14.79 -9.61
CA ILE A 98 -5.37 -15.23 -8.54
C ILE A 98 -6.82 -14.90 -8.98
N THR A 99 -7.51 -15.91 -9.49
CA THR A 99 -8.91 -15.87 -9.95
C THR A 99 -9.82 -16.76 -9.10
#